data_AF-A0A9W8DGJ9-F1
#
_entry.id   AF-A0A9W8DGJ9-F1
#
_cell.length_a   1.000
_cell.length_b   1.000
_cell.length_c   1.000
_cell.angle_alpha   90.00
_cell.angle_beta   90.00
_cell.angle_gamma   90.00
#
_symmetry.space_group_name_H-M   'P 1'
#
loop_
_entity.id
_entity.type
_entity.pdbx_description
1 polymer ?
#
loop_
_entity_poly.entity_id
_entity_poly.type
_entity_poly.pdbx_seq_one_letter_code
_entity_poly.pdbx_strand_id
1 'polypeptide(L)'
;MKSLLTLIAVLVLTAHGQQPSCRDGERRCQAQDRTSPFYYRCAGGQWSLYTCGNGYTCTTGGGSNAACVPNTAPPPVCTDGQRRCAGSGNPGLYYLCSGGAWHIYTCGSGFECKQTAALQAVCSPAAPQCRSGTQRCIGGSNPGLYNACDNGRWQQKSCKPGDRCINIPGDLINCQVNG
;
A
#
# COMPACT_ATOMS: atom_id res chain seq x y z
N MET A 1 -45.15 42.67 -27.87
CA MET A 1 -44.18 42.42 -26.77
C MET A 1 -43.86 40.94 -26.70
N LYS A 2 -42.62 40.56 -27.06
CA LYS A 2 -41.80 39.47 -26.51
C LYS A 2 -40.69 39.19 -27.52
N SER A 3 -39.62 39.98 -27.38
CA SER A 3 -38.37 39.77 -28.08
C SER A 3 -37.66 38.59 -27.43
N LEU A 4 -37.31 37.60 -28.24
CA LEU A 4 -36.62 36.37 -27.86
C LEU A 4 -35.11 36.69 -27.77
N LEU A 5 -34.60 37.02 -26.58
CA LEU A 5 -33.15 37.08 -26.36
C LEU A 5 -32.64 35.70 -25.98
N THR A 6 -31.98 35.06 -26.93
CA THR A 6 -31.28 33.79 -26.80
C THR A 6 -30.09 33.94 -25.86
N LEU A 7 -30.14 33.23 -24.73
CA LEU A 7 -29.06 33.11 -23.75
C LEU A 7 -27.93 32.27 -24.38
N ILE A 8 -26.81 32.89 -24.76
CA ILE A 8 -25.59 32.16 -25.15
C ILE A 8 -24.95 31.66 -23.85
N ALA A 9 -25.29 30.44 -23.44
CA ALA A 9 -24.57 29.71 -22.42
C ALA A 9 -23.19 29.36 -22.98
N VAL A 10 -22.17 30.11 -22.57
CA VAL A 10 -20.77 29.76 -22.81
C VAL A 10 -20.50 28.48 -22.04
N LEU A 11 -20.54 27.36 -22.76
CA LEU A 11 -20.18 26.04 -22.28
C LEU A 11 -18.65 26.02 -22.08
N VAL A 12 -18.19 26.45 -20.91
CA VAL A 12 -16.81 26.19 -20.49
C VAL A 12 -16.72 24.70 -20.19
N LEU A 13 -16.28 23.93 -21.16
CA LEU A 13 -15.78 22.57 -20.98
C LEU A 13 -14.54 22.64 -20.08
N THR A 14 -14.74 22.61 -18.75
CA THR A 14 -13.64 22.30 -17.85
C THR A 14 -13.35 20.81 -18.00
N ALA A 15 -12.24 20.53 -18.65
CA ALA A 15 -11.59 19.22 -18.67
C ALA A 15 -11.64 18.61 -17.26
N HIS A 16 -12.06 17.35 -17.16
CA HIS A 16 -11.87 16.52 -15.97
C HIS A 16 -10.37 16.27 -15.76
N GLY A 17 -9.64 17.30 -15.36
CA GLY A 17 -8.32 17.15 -14.77
C GLY A 17 -8.50 16.45 -13.44
N GLN A 18 -7.96 15.23 -13.33
CA GLN A 18 -7.83 14.53 -12.05
C GLN A 18 -7.30 15.53 -11.02
N GLN A 19 -8.15 15.88 -10.05
CA GLN A 19 -7.74 16.73 -8.94
C GLN A 19 -6.54 16.07 -8.27
N PRO A 20 -5.35 16.71 -8.23
CA PRO A 20 -4.21 16.10 -7.57
C PRO A 20 -4.62 15.83 -6.12
N SER A 21 -4.40 14.59 -5.66
CA SER A 21 -4.85 14.13 -4.34
C SER A 21 -4.19 14.89 -3.17
N CYS A 22 -3.24 15.77 -3.50
CA CYS A 22 -2.50 16.65 -2.60
C CYS A 22 -1.78 17.76 -3.38
N ARG A 23 -1.31 18.78 -2.65
CA ARG A 23 -0.42 19.82 -3.21
C ARG A 23 1.03 19.44 -2.99
N ASP A 24 1.87 19.65 -4.00
CA ASP A 24 3.31 19.36 -3.87
C ASP A 24 3.93 20.10 -2.68
N GLY A 25 4.70 19.35 -1.88
CA GLY A 25 5.29 19.84 -0.63
C GLY A 25 4.38 19.75 0.60
N GLU A 26 3.10 19.43 0.42
CA GLU A 26 2.19 19.13 1.53
C GLU A 26 2.66 17.89 2.30
N ARG A 27 2.53 17.93 3.62
CA ARG A 27 2.90 16.83 4.50
C ARG A 27 1.80 16.57 5.51
N ARG A 28 1.48 15.31 5.78
CA ARG A 28 0.52 14.94 6.84
C ARG A 28 1.00 13.73 7.62
N CYS A 29 0.71 13.68 8.91
CA CYS A 29 1.07 12.51 9.71
C CYS A 29 0.24 11.30 9.29
N GLN A 30 0.86 10.12 9.32
CA GLN A 30 0.15 8.88 9.03
C GLN A 30 -0.85 8.54 10.13
N ALA A 31 -0.53 8.88 11.39
CA ALA A 31 -1.43 8.81 12.52
C ALA A 31 -1.57 10.20 13.17
N GLN A 32 -2.77 10.52 13.66
CA GLN A 32 -3.06 11.80 14.33
C GLN A 32 -2.73 11.80 15.83
N ASP A 33 -2.30 10.66 16.37
CA ASP A 33 -2.13 10.42 17.80
C ASP A 33 -0.71 10.75 18.32
N ARG A 34 0.16 11.36 17.51
CA ARG A 34 1.57 11.66 17.81
C ARG A 34 2.43 10.43 18.20
N THR A 35 1.94 9.22 17.97
CA THR A 35 2.68 7.98 18.28
C THR A 35 3.42 7.41 17.07
N SER A 36 3.07 7.87 15.87
CA SER A 36 3.63 7.38 14.62
C SER A 36 4.85 8.20 14.20
N PRO A 37 6.00 7.56 13.91
CA PRO A 37 7.14 8.23 13.27
C PRO A 37 6.90 8.48 11.78
N PHE A 38 5.75 8.08 11.24
CA PHE A 38 5.50 8.10 9.81
C PHE A 38 4.69 9.34 9.37
N TYR A 39 5.05 9.87 8.21
CA TYR A 39 4.34 10.98 7.57
C TYR A 39 4.25 10.75 6.06
N TYR A 40 3.21 11.27 5.44
CA TYR A 40 3.09 11.34 4.00
C TYR A 40 3.65 12.67 3.50
N ARG A 41 4.34 12.64 2.36
CA ARG A 41 4.76 13.83 1.61
C ARG A 41 4.19 13.74 0.20
N CYS A 42 3.67 14.86 -0.28
CA CYS A 42 3.17 14.98 -1.64
C CYS A 42 4.27 15.43 -2.61
N ALA A 43 4.38 14.72 -3.72
CA ALA A 43 5.18 15.11 -4.89
C ALA A 43 4.49 14.61 -6.16
N GLY A 44 4.39 15.45 -7.19
CA GLY A 44 3.67 15.14 -8.42
C GLY A 44 2.17 14.82 -8.18
N GLY A 45 1.56 15.40 -7.14
CA GLY A 45 0.16 15.13 -6.78
C GLY A 45 -0.10 13.75 -6.14
N GLN A 46 0.95 13.01 -5.78
CA GLN A 46 0.87 11.70 -5.14
C GLN A 46 1.47 11.70 -3.72
N TRP A 47 0.78 11.02 -2.80
CA TRP A 47 1.27 10.79 -1.44
C TRP A 47 2.27 9.64 -1.40
N SER A 48 3.46 9.90 -0.86
CA SER A 48 4.47 8.90 -0.55
C SER A 48 4.74 8.87 0.96
N LEU A 49 4.94 7.68 1.53
CA LEU A 49 5.19 7.49 2.96
C LEU A 49 6.67 7.64 3.29
N TYR A 50 6.98 8.38 4.35
CA TYR A 50 8.31 8.63 4.89
C TYR A 50 8.32 8.41 6.40
N THR A 51 9.52 8.29 6.97
CA THR A 51 9.76 8.19 8.42
C THR A 51 10.57 9.37 8.92
N CYS A 52 10.26 9.85 10.13
CA CYS A 52 10.96 10.93 10.81
C CYS A 52 12.36 10.54 11.34
N GLY A 53 12.72 9.25 11.27
CA GLY A 53 13.96 8.74 11.83
C GLY A 53 13.84 8.36 13.31
N ASN A 54 14.87 7.70 13.84
CA ASN A 54 14.87 7.16 15.20
C ASN A 54 14.77 8.28 16.25
N GLY A 55 13.82 8.15 17.19
CA GLY A 55 13.64 9.11 18.28
C GLY A 55 12.75 10.32 17.94
N TYR A 56 12.16 10.39 16.75
CA TYR A 56 11.27 11.48 16.32
C TYR A 56 9.88 10.95 15.97
N THR A 57 8.84 11.68 16.35
CA THR A 57 7.44 11.39 15.98
C THR A 57 6.89 12.47 15.07
N CYS A 58 5.90 12.10 14.25
CA CYS A 58 5.19 13.05 13.43
C CYS A 58 4.15 13.81 14.26
N THR A 59 4.14 15.13 14.14
CA THR A 59 3.10 16.00 14.70
C THR A 59 2.57 16.99 13.66
N THR A 60 1.31 17.36 13.76
CA THR A 60 0.70 18.47 13.03
C THR A 60 0.60 19.66 13.99
N GLY A 61 1.67 20.45 14.09
CA GLY A 61 1.70 21.62 14.96
C GLY A 61 0.86 22.75 14.37
N GLY A 62 -0.42 22.84 14.72
CA GLY A 62 -1.30 24.01 14.50
C GLY A 62 -1.55 24.45 13.04
N GLY A 63 -0.93 23.81 12.06
CA GLY A 63 -1.10 24.04 10.64
C GLY A 63 -1.03 22.74 9.84
N SER A 64 -1.50 22.79 8.59
CA SER A 64 -1.74 21.63 7.72
C SER A 64 -0.49 20.85 7.28
N ASN A 65 0.69 21.13 7.86
CA ASN A 65 1.95 20.50 7.49
C ASN A 65 2.53 19.70 8.66
N ALA A 66 2.70 18.40 8.43
CA ALA A 66 3.40 17.48 9.33
C ALA A 66 4.88 17.85 9.51
N ALA A 67 5.32 17.79 10.76
CA ALA A 67 6.69 18.00 11.18
C ALA A 67 7.17 16.82 12.03
N CYS A 68 8.46 16.54 11.95
CA CYS A 68 9.13 15.56 12.80
C CYS A 68 9.66 16.29 14.03
N VAL A 69 9.18 15.90 15.22
CA VAL A 69 9.61 16.47 16.49
C VAL A 69 10.26 15.39 17.34
N PRO A 70 11.22 15.73 18.21
CA PRO A 70 11.75 14.78 19.17
C PRO A 70 10.60 14.17 19.96
N ASN A 71 10.63 12.85 20.14
CA ASN A 71 9.63 12.17 20.93
C ASN A 71 9.84 12.51 22.42
N THR A 72 9.24 13.60 22.88
CA THR A 72 9.25 14.04 24.29
C THR A 72 8.02 13.56 25.06
N ALA A 73 7.06 12.91 24.38
CA ALA A 73 6.03 12.17 25.06
C ALA A 73 6.69 11.01 25.83
N PRO A 74 6.23 10.68 27.05
CA PRO A 74 6.62 9.44 27.68
C PRO A 74 6.47 8.32 26.65
N PRO A 75 7.48 7.45 26.45
CA PRO A 75 7.34 6.36 25.51
C PRO A 75 6.02 5.66 25.80
N PRO A 76 5.20 5.35 24.77
CA PRO A 76 3.93 4.66 24.97
C PRO A 76 4.21 3.46 25.87
N VAL A 77 3.66 3.48 27.08
CA VAL A 77 4.02 2.52 28.14
C VAL A 77 3.57 1.16 27.66
N CYS A 78 4.51 0.42 27.08
CA CYS A 78 4.32 -0.96 26.71
C CYS A 78 5.04 -1.83 27.73
N THR A 79 4.53 -3.02 27.95
CA THR A 79 5.19 -4.01 28.79
C THR A 79 6.13 -4.82 27.93
N ASP A 80 7.36 -5.00 28.38
CA ASP A 80 8.37 -5.78 27.67
C ASP A 80 7.82 -7.16 27.27
N GLY A 81 8.11 -7.55 26.03
CA GLY A 81 7.61 -8.79 25.44
C GLY A 81 6.25 -8.69 24.76
N GLN A 82 5.50 -7.59 24.92
CA GLN A 82 4.29 -7.35 24.13
C GLN A 82 4.62 -7.26 22.63
N ARG A 83 3.74 -7.79 21.79
CA ARG A 83 3.90 -7.82 20.33
C ARG A 83 2.62 -7.43 19.61
N ARG A 84 2.72 -6.65 18.54
CA ARG A 84 1.56 -6.33 17.68
C ARG A 84 1.98 -6.18 16.22
N CYS A 85 1.13 -6.52 15.28
CA CYS A 85 1.43 -6.34 13.86
C CYS A 85 1.44 -4.87 13.47
N ALA A 86 2.23 -4.53 12.45
CA ALA A 86 2.37 -3.14 12.00
C ALA A 86 1.13 -2.59 11.25
N GLY A 87 0.15 -3.45 10.95
CA GLY A 87 -1.08 -3.13 10.24
C GLY A 87 -1.19 -3.82 8.87
N SER A 88 -2.35 -3.71 8.23
CA SER A 88 -2.72 -4.45 7.02
C SER A 88 -1.84 -4.15 5.79
N GLY A 89 -1.22 -2.98 5.72
CA GLY A 89 -0.32 -2.61 4.61
C GLY A 89 1.08 -3.21 4.67
N ASN A 90 1.47 -3.79 5.81
CA ASN A 90 2.81 -4.33 6.03
C ASN A 90 2.74 -5.69 6.72
N PRO A 91 2.24 -6.73 6.04
CA PRO A 91 1.97 -8.03 6.65
C PRO A 91 3.24 -8.71 7.17
N GLY A 92 4.43 -8.35 6.68
CA GLY A 92 5.70 -8.89 7.18
C GLY A 92 6.26 -8.19 8.44
N LEU A 93 5.64 -7.11 8.94
CA LEU A 93 6.20 -6.29 10.01
C LEU A 93 5.42 -6.43 11.32
N TYR A 94 6.15 -6.40 12.44
CA TYR A 94 5.60 -6.39 13.79
C TYR A 94 6.37 -5.44 14.71
N TYR A 95 5.68 -4.96 15.73
CA TYR A 95 6.26 -4.22 16.84
C TYR A 95 6.51 -5.16 18.02
N LEU A 96 7.66 -5.03 18.67
CA LEU A 96 8.01 -5.67 19.94
C LEU A 96 8.34 -4.59 20.96
N CYS A 97 7.77 -4.71 22.15
CA CYS A 97 8.13 -3.85 23.26
C CYS A 97 9.40 -4.35 23.95
N SER A 98 10.37 -3.46 24.12
CA SER A 98 11.60 -3.70 24.88
C SER A 98 12.09 -2.39 25.50
N GLY A 99 12.38 -2.41 26.81
CA GLY A 99 12.76 -1.21 27.56
C GLY A 99 11.66 -0.15 27.60
N GLY A 100 10.39 -0.57 27.59
CA GLY A 100 9.24 0.34 27.59
C GLY A 100 9.02 1.10 26.28
N ALA A 101 9.70 0.72 25.19
CA ALA A 101 9.55 1.32 23.87
C ALA A 101 9.18 0.26 22.82
N TRP A 102 8.36 0.65 21.84
CA TRP A 102 8.04 -0.18 20.68
C TRP A 102 9.14 -0.11 19.62
N HIS A 103 9.64 -1.27 19.21
CA HIS A 103 10.63 -1.43 18.15
C HIS A 103 10.02 -2.22 17.01
N ILE A 104 10.33 -1.86 15.77
CA ILE A 104 9.79 -2.55 14.59
C ILE A 104 10.76 -3.62 14.08
N TYR A 105 10.21 -4.77 13.72
CA TYR A 105 10.93 -5.94 13.22
C TYR A 105 10.20 -6.55 12.02
N THR A 106 10.92 -7.40 11.27
CA THR A 106 10.38 -8.18 10.16
C THR A 106 10.26 -9.65 10.54
N CYS A 107 9.20 -10.32 10.10
CA CYS A 107 9.00 -11.76 10.28
C CYS A 107 9.92 -12.63 9.41
N GLY A 108 10.64 -12.04 8.47
CA GLY A 108 11.50 -12.75 7.53
C GLY A 108 10.76 -13.22 6.27
N SER A 109 11.52 -13.64 5.26
CA SER A 109 10.99 -14.04 3.96
C SER A 109 10.04 -15.24 4.09
N GLY A 110 8.83 -15.11 3.54
CA GLY A 110 7.82 -16.18 3.56
C GLY A 110 6.92 -16.21 4.80
N PHE A 111 7.13 -15.29 5.76
CA PHE A 111 6.32 -15.18 6.96
C PHE A 111 5.56 -13.85 7.01
N GLU A 112 4.41 -13.88 7.67
CA GLU A 112 3.58 -12.72 7.97
C GLU A 112 3.31 -12.65 9.47
N CYS A 113 3.20 -11.43 9.97
CA CYS A 113 2.69 -11.15 11.29
C CYS A 113 1.20 -11.48 11.34
N LYS A 114 0.82 -12.33 12.29
CA LYS A 114 -0.57 -12.61 12.65
C LYS A 114 -0.81 -12.14 14.08
N GLN A 115 -1.85 -11.33 14.26
CA GLN A 115 -2.29 -10.90 15.58
C GLN A 115 -3.11 -12.03 16.21
N THR A 116 -2.69 -12.52 17.38
CA THR A 116 -3.40 -13.59 18.12
C THR A 116 -4.22 -13.05 19.28
N ALA A 117 -3.83 -11.90 19.85
CA ALA A 117 -4.59 -11.13 20.85
C ALA A 117 -4.15 -9.67 20.82
N ALA A 118 -4.80 -8.76 21.56
CA ALA A 118 -4.55 -7.31 21.50
C ALA A 118 -3.08 -6.86 21.63
N LEU A 119 -2.22 -7.64 22.28
CA LEU A 119 -0.77 -7.38 22.44
C LEU A 119 0.07 -8.66 22.30
N GLN A 120 -0.44 -9.61 21.52
CA GLN A 120 0.27 -10.81 21.12
C GLN A 120 0.21 -10.96 19.61
N ALA A 121 1.38 -11.02 18.99
CA ALA A 121 1.54 -11.25 17.58
C ALA A 121 2.69 -12.23 17.34
N VAL A 122 2.51 -13.07 16.34
CA VAL A 122 3.45 -14.12 15.96
C VAL A 122 3.77 -14.03 14.47
N CYS A 123 4.97 -14.43 14.10
CA CYS A 123 5.32 -14.65 12.70
C CYS A 123 4.89 -16.06 12.32
N SER A 124 3.98 -16.16 11.36
CA SER A 124 3.48 -17.42 10.82
C SER A 124 3.74 -17.47 9.32
N PRO A 125 3.86 -18.66 8.72
CA PRO A 125 3.98 -18.78 7.27
C PRO A 125 2.87 -17.96 6.58
N ALA A 126 3.26 -17.19 5.56
CA ALA A 126 2.30 -16.48 4.73
C ALA A 126 1.32 -17.49 4.14
N ALA A 127 0.02 -17.19 4.19
CA ALA A 127 -0.95 -18.03 3.52
C ALA A 127 -0.62 -18.06 2.01
N PRO A 128 -0.65 -19.23 1.36
CA PRO A 128 -0.41 -19.29 -0.07
C PRO A 128 -1.46 -18.44 -0.79
N GLN A 129 -0.99 -17.52 -1.63
CA GLN A 129 -1.85 -16.65 -2.45
C GLN A 129 -2.48 -17.40 -3.62
N CYS A 130 -1.96 -18.59 -3.91
CA CYS A 130 -2.37 -19.44 -5.00
C CYS A 130 -1.98 -20.89 -4.71
N ARG A 131 -2.61 -21.82 -5.42
CA ARG A 131 -2.26 -23.24 -5.36
C ARG A 131 -1.12 -23.51 -6.33
N SER A 132 -0.04 -24.16 -5.87
CA SER A 132 1.09 -24.49 -6.74
C SER A 132 0.63 -25.21 -8.00
N GLY A 133 1.15 -24.77 -9.15
CA GLY A 133 0.78 -25.31 -10.47
C GLY A 133 -0.41 -24.61 -11.14
N THR A 134 -1.15 -23.73 -10.45
CA THR A 134 -2.18 -22.92 -11.11
C THR A 134 -1.57 -21.76 -11.89
N GLN A 135 -2.25 -21.36 -12.95
CA GLN A 135 -1.85 -20.30 -13.86
C GLN A 135 -3.07 -19.48 -14.27
N ARG A 136 -2.87 -18.20 -14.58
CA ARG A 136 -3.92 -17.32 -15.11
C ARG A 136 -3.35 -16.23 -15.98
N CYS A 137 -4.04 -15.90 -17.06
CA CYS A 137 -3.64 -14.76 -17.89
C CYS A 137 -3.78 -13.45 -17.12
N ILE A 138 -2.84 -12.53 -17.35
CA ILE A 138 -2.91 -11.15 -16.88
C ILE A 138 -3.71 -10.39 -17.94
N GLY A 139 -4.99 -10.17 -17.67
CA GLY A 139 -5.86 -9.41 -18.58
C GLY A 139 -5.36 -7.98 -18.82
N GLY A 140 -5.86 -7.32 -19.87
CA GLY A 140 -5.50 -5.95 -20.24
C GLY A 140 -4.62 -5.88 -21.49
N SER A 141 -3.82 -4.82 -21.60
CA SER A 141 -3.04 -4.47 -22.81
C SER A 141 -1.83 -5.37 -23.08
N ASN A 142 -1.59 -6.38 -22.25
CA ASN A 142 -0.42 -7.26 -22.33
C ASN A 142 -0.85 -8.69 -22.69
N PRO A 143 -1.16 -8.97 -23.97
CA PRO A 143 -1.82 -10.20 -24.38
C PRO A 143 -1.02 -11.46 -24.07
N GLY A 144 0.31 -11.39 -23.93
CA GLY A 144 1.18 -12.53 -23.65
C GLY A 144 1.54 -12.74 -22.18
N LEU A 145 1.08 -11.91 -21.24
CA LEU A 145 1.46 -12.03 -19.82
C LEU A 145 0.54 -12.97 -19.05
N TYR A 146 1.11 -13.74 -18.12
CA TYR A 146 0.37 -14.61 -17.22
C TYR A 146 1.04 -14.69 -15.84
N ASN A 147 0.26 -15.05 -14.84
CA ASN A 147 0.77 -15.42 -13.53
C ASN A 147 0.84 -16.95 -13.43
N ALA A 148 1.94 -17.50 -12.98
CA ALA A 148 2.07 -18.89 -12.57
C ALA A 148 2.29 -18.95 -11.06
N CYS A 149 1.65 -19.90 -10.40
CA CYS A 149 1.83 -20.09 -8.97
C CYS A 149 3.05 -20.96 -8.69
N ASP A 150 4.11 -20.33 -8.22
CA ASP A 150 5.34 -21.01 -7.78
C ASP A 150 5.45 -20.85 -6.25
N ASN A 151 5.46 -21.97 -5.51
CA ASN A 151 5.56 -22.01 -4.03
C ASN A 151 4.52 -21.13 -3.32
N GLY A 152 3.26 -21.21 -3.76
CA GLY A 152 2.16 -20.46 -3.15
C GLY A 152 2.18 -18.96 -3.42
N ARG A 153 3.01 -18.47 -4.36
CA ARG A 153 3.07 -17.07 -4.77
C ARG A 153 2.91 -16.92 -6.28
N TRP A 154 2.21 -15.88 -6.69
CA TRP A 154 2.09 -15.53 -8.10
C TRP A 154 3.41 -14.98 -8.62
N GLN A 155 3.95 -15.63 -9.64
CA GLN A 155 5.08 -15.19 -10.43
C GLN A 155 4.58 -14.75 -11.79
N GLN A 156 4.90 -13.52 -12.19
CA GLN A 156 4.60 -13.05 -13.54
C GLN A 156 5.57 -13.71 -14.52
N LYS A 157 5.02 -14.30 -15.58
CA LYS A 157 5.74 -14.88 -16.72
C LYS A 157 5.11 -14.38 -18.02
N SER A 158 5.75 -14.69 -19.14
CA SER A 158 5.28 -14.28 -20.47
C SER A 158 5.32 -15.46 -21.45
N CYS A 159 4.36 -15.50 -22.35
CA CYS A 159 4.43 -16.29 -23.58
C CYS A 159 5.54 -15.75 -24.50
N LYS A 160 5.80 -16.43 -25.62
CA LYS A 160 6.74 -15.91 -26.62
C LYS A 160 6.22 -14.58 -27.19
N PRO A 161 7.11 -13.71 -27.69
CA PRO A 161 6.68 -12.49 -28.38
C PRO A 161 5.69 -12.81 -29.51
N GLY A 162 4.54 -12.13 -29.53
CA GLY A 162 3.47 -12.34 -30.51
C GLY A 162 2.37 -13.31 -30.07
N ASP A 163 2.67 -14.24 -29.15
CA ASP A 163 1.68 -15.19 -28.62
C ASP A 163 0.72 -14.50 -27.66
N ARG A 164 -0.52 -15.01 -27.62
CA ARG A 164 -1.55 -14.57 -26.69
C ARG A 164 -1.80 -15.64 -25.62
N CYS A 165 -1.86 -15.21 -24.38
CA CYS A 165 -2.34 -16.02 -23.27
C CYS A 165 -3.86 -16.19 -23.35
N ILE A 166 -4.31 -17.45 -23.28
CA ILE A 166 -5.71 -17.81 -23.10
C ILE A 166 -5.85 -18.68 -21.84
N ASN A 167 -6.87 -18.41 -21.03
CA ASN A 167 -7.20 -19.30 -19.90
C ASN A 167 -7.86 -20.57 -20.45
N ILE A 168 -7.44 -21.72 -19.96
CA ILE A 168 -8.03 -23.02 -20.27
C ILE A 168 -8.57 -23.66 -18.97
N PRO A 169 -9.47 -24.66 -19.05
CA PRO A 169 -10.01 -25.32 -17.86
C PRO A 169 -8.92 -25.86 -16.91
N GLY A 170 -9.20 -25.82 -15.60
CA GLY A 170 -8.31 -26.35 -14.57
C GLY A 170 -7.27 -25.36 -14.03
N ASP A 171 -7.56 -24.06 -14.07
CA ASP A 171 -6.65 -22.99 -13.65
C ASP A 171 -5.30 -23.07 -14.37
N LEU A 172 -5.34 -23.26 -15.69
CA LEU A 172 -4.16 -23.30 -16.54
C LEU A 172 -4.29 -22.29 -17.67
N ILE A 173 -3.18 -22.03 -18.34
CA ILE A 173 -3.15 -21.19 -19.53
C ILE A 173 -2.60 -21.97 -20.72
N ASN A 174 -2.91 -21.48 -21.92
CA ASN A 174 -2.22 -21.84 -23.14
C ASN A 174 -1.67 -20.57 -23.80
N CYS A 175 -0.46 -20.66 -24.34
CA CYS A 175 0.11 -19.61 -25.19
C CYS A 175 -0.32 -19.92 -26.63
N GLN A 176 -1.38 -19.25 -27.08
CA GLN A 176 -1.87 -19.38 -28.43
C GLN A 176 -0.98 -18.58 -29.37
N VAL A 177 -0.38 -19.30 -30.34
CA VAL A 177 0.39 -18.70 -31.42
C VAL A 177 -0.55 -17.85 -32.27
N ASN A 178 -0.30 -16.54 -32.34
CA ASN A 178 -0.90 -15.73 -33.41
C ASN A 178 -0.02 -15.97 -34.63
N GLY A 179 -0.60 -16.59 -35.66
CA GLY A 179 0.03 -16.74 -36.97
C GLY A 179 0.29 -15.40 -37.64
#